data_AF-A0A964LH32-F1
#
_entry.id   AF-A0A964LH32-F1
#
_cell.length_a   1.000
_cell.length_b   1.000
_cell.length_c   1.000
_cell.angle_alpha   90.00
_cell.angle_beta   90.00
_cell.angle_gamma   90.00
#
_symmetry.space_group_name_H-M   'P 1'
#
loop_
_entity.id
_entity.type
_entity.pdbx_description
1 polymer ?
#
loop_
_entity_poly.entity_id
_entity_poly.type
_entity_poly.pdbx_seq_one_letter_code
_entity_poly.pdbx_strand_id
1 'polypeptide(L)'
;MPGRFWTLNDSGNAPSLFSFDSTGDRIGFVDLVGGTNVDWEAISAGACGASWCLYVADIGDNSTVRPSVTIYRTVEPDQRGLAAHRATVLDSLVVRYPDGPRDAEALVVTDSGDVAIITKGRESVVTAFWIPASAWASSQAVAQPIWTVPITPSIVDTRLVTDAALSADAATLAVRTYRAIYLFTRTPQSRWLPDRPAGVCEIGGLEPQGEGIAWASPTTLVLTSEILVRSPAPITFLECPSR
;
A
#
# COMPACT_ATOMS: atom_id res chain seq x y z
N MET A 1 -7.06 13.19 -2.99
CA MET A 1 -7.79 14.14 -3.87
C MET A 1 -8.01 13.56 -5.26
N PRO A 2 -9.11 13.86 -5.99
CA PRO A 2 -9.31 13.38 -7.35
C PRO A 2 -8.15 13.78 -8.28
N GLY A 3 -7.66 12.83 -9.09
CA GLY A 3 -6.59 13.06 -10.06
C GLY A 3 -5.22 13.33 -9.46
N ARG A 4 -4.99 12.96 -8.20
CA ARG A 4 -3.69 13.01 -7.52
C ARG A 4 -3.36 11.64 -6.93
N PHE A 5 -2.15 11.16 -7.21
CA PHE A 5 -1.59 9.95 -6.63
C PHE A 5 -0.42 10.29 -5.73
N TRP A 6 -0.19 9.46 -4.71
CA TRP A 6 0.94 9.58 -3.80
C TRP A 6 1.76 8.30 -3.84
N THR A 7 3.07 8.45 -3.79
CA THR A 7 4.02 7.36 -3.66
C THR A 7 5.14 7.77 -2.70
N LEU A 8 6.00 6.83 -2.36
CA LEU A 8 7.13 7.00 -1.45
C LEU A 8 8.35 6.32 -2.05
N ASN A 9 9.51 6.56 -1.46
CA ASN A 9 10.70 5.77 -1.74
C ASN A 9 10.85 4.69 -0.66
N ASP A 10 11.38 3.55 -1.08
CA ASP A 10 11.72 2.39 -0.25
C ASP A 10 12.83 2.69 0.78
N SER A 11 13.21 1.68 1.56
CA SER A 11 14.07 1.67 2.73
C SER A 11 15.30 2.59 2.66
N GLY A 12 15.61 3.20 3.79
CA GLY A 12 16.81 4.03 3.97
C GLY A 12 16.83 5.35 3.20
N ASN A 13 15.82 5.65 2.39
CA ASN A 13 15.67 6.95 1.75
C ASN A 13 15.17 8.02 2.72
N ALA A 14 15.21 9.28 2.28
CA ALA A 14 14.58 10.36 3.03
C ALA A 14 13.07 10.08 3.21
N PRO A 15 12.46 10.44 4.36
CA PRO A 15 11.04 10.27 4.63
C PRO A 15 10.21 11.29 3.81
N SER A 16 10.17 11.12 2.50
CA SER A 16 9.53 12.03 1.57
C SER A 16 8.42 11.32 0.79
N LEU A 17 7.29 12.01 0.61
CA LEU A 17 6.17 11.55 -0.19
C LEU A 17 6.10 12.37 -1.48
N PHE A 18 5.87 11.69 -2.60
CA PHE A 18 5.83 12.31 -3.92
C PHE A 18 4.41 12.25 -4.45
N SER A 19 3.96 13.35 -5.07
CA SER A 19 2.63 13.42 -5.67
C SER A 19 2.71 13.54 -7.18
N PHE A 20 1.79 12.85 -7.84
CA PHE A 20 1.65 12.79 -9.29
C PHE A 20 0.23 13.15 -9.69
N ASP A 21 0.04 13.73 -10.86
CA ASP A 21 -1.30 13.95 -11.42
C ASP A 21 -1.77 12.76 -12.27
N SER A 22 -2.93 12.92 -12.90
CA SER A 22 -3.52 11.92 -13.79
C SER A 22 -2.78 11.71 -15.11
N THR A 23 -1.81 12.55 -15.47
CA THR A 23 -0.93 12.30 -16.63
C THR A 23 0.32 11.51 -16.24
N GLY A 24 0.52 11.28 -14.94
CA GLY A 24 1.73 10.66 -14.42
C GLY A 24 2.88 11.64 -14.24
N ASP A 25 2.62 12.94 -14.32
CA ASP A 25 3.63 13.97 -14.08
C ASP A 25 3.75 14.25 -12.58
N ARG A 26 4.99 14.37 -12.10
CA ARG A 26 5.24 14.73 -10.70
C ARG A 26 4.83 16.18 -10.46
N ILE A 27 3.86 16.40 -9.59
CA ILE A 27 3.31 17.73 -9.26
C ILE A 27 3.77 18.26 -7.89
N GLY A 28 4.48 17.48 -7.10
CA GLY A 28 5.05 17.95 -5.84
C GLY A 28 5.72 16.85 -5.02
N PHE A 29 6.36 17.27 -3.93
CA PHE A 29 6.85 16.37 -2.90
C PHE A 29 6.76 17.04 -1.53
N VAL A 30 6.64 16.23 -0.48
CA VAL A 30 6.61 16.67 0.92
C VAL A 30 7.55 15.83 1.76
N ASP A 31 8.31 16.46 2.64
CA ASP A 31 9.05 15.77 3.70
C ASP A 31 8.13 15.53 4.88
N LEU A 32 8.03 14.28 5.32
CA LEU A 32 7.22 13.86 6.45
C LEU A 32 8.00 14.02 7.76
N VAL A 33 7.80 15.15 8.42
CA VAL A 33 8.42 15.49 9.69
C VAL A 33 7.82 14.63 10.81
N GLY A 34 8.69 13.94 11.55
CA GLY A 34 8.29 13.00 12.61
C GLY A 34 8.13 11.55 12.11
N GLY A 35 8.21 11.31 10.80
CA GLY A 35 8.33 9.98 10.22
C GLY A 35 9.79 9.55 10.11
N THR A 36 10.06 8.26 10.29
CA THR A 36 11.37 7.65 10.02
C THR A 36 11.17 6.54 9.00
N ASN A 37 11.94 6.58 7.91
CA ASN A 37 11.96 5.51 6.92
C ASN A 37 13.01 4.47 7.31
N VAL A 38 12.57 3.42 8.01
CA VAL A 38 13.39 2.23 8.24
C VAL A 38 13.24 1.27 7.06
N ASP A 39 12.00 0.89 6.75
CA ASP A 39 11.60 -0.01 5.65
C ASP A 39 10.16 0.38 5.22
N TRP A 40 10.02 1.55 4.59
CA TRP A 40 8.72 2.04 4.10
C TRP A 40 8.31 1.31 2.83
N GLU A 41 7.19 0.61 2.87
CA GLU A 41 6.76 -0.24 1.76
C GLU A 41 5.43 0.21 1.14
N ALA A 42 4.52 0.76 1.95
CA ALA A 42 3.17 1.07 1.47
C ALA A 42 2.69 2.47 1.84
N ILE A 43 1.89 3.04 0.94
CA ILE A 43 1.12 4.27 1.19
C ILE A 43 -0.32 4.09 0.73
N SER A 44 -1.26 4.42 1.61
CA SER A 44 -2.69 4.45 1.27
C SER A 44 -3.31 5.75 1.71
N ALA A 45 -4.28 6.23 0.93
CA ALA A 45 -5.13 7.33 1.36
C ALA A 45 -6.37 6.78 2.05
N GLY A 46 -6.89 7.48 3.06
CA GLY A 46 -8.08 7.03 3.80
C GLY A 46 -8.59 8.04 4.81
N ALA A 47 -9.76 7.77 5.38
CA ALA A 47 -10.38 8.63 6.37
C ALA A 47 -9.64 8.60 7.71
N CYS A 48 -9.38 9.76 8.30
CA CYS A 48 -8.76 9.94 9.60
C CYS A 48 -9.57 10.94 10.45
N GLY A 49 -10.62 10.43 11.12
CA GLY A 49 -11.59 11.30 11.80
C GLY A 49 -12.37 12.13 10.78
N ALA A 50 -12.32 13.46 10.90
CA ALA A 50 -13.00 14.38 9.98
C ALA A 50 -12.15 14.78 8.77
N SER A 51 -10.91 14.30 8.68
CA SER A 51 -9.97 14.63 7.60
C SER A 51 -9.70 13.42 6.70
N TRP A 52 -9.11 13.68 5.54
CA TRP A 52 -8.51 12.66 4.69
C TRP A 52 -7.00 12.64 4.95
N CYS A 53 -6.44 11.46 5.15
CA CYS A 53 -5.02 11.28 5.47
C CYS A 53 -4.32 10.38 4.47
N LEU A 54 -3.01 10.53 4.45
CA LEU A 54 -2.06 9.54 3.93
C LEU A 54 -1.57 8.69 5.10
N TYR A 55 -1.62 7.38 4.92
CA TYR A 55 -1.12 6.35 5.81
C TYR A 55 0.18 5.84 5.19
N VAL A 56 1.30 6.02 5.89
CA VAL A 56 2.64 5.66 5.43
C VAL A 56 3.14 4.51 6.30
N ALA A 57 3.42 3.38 5.68
CA ALA A 57 3.63 2.11 6.35
C ALA A 57 5.11 1.76 6.35
N ASP A 58 5.75 1.88 7.51
CA ASP A 58 7.08 1.36 7.80
C ASP A 58 6.96 -0.09 8.27
N ILE A 59 6.67 -0.98 7.32
CA ILE A 59 6.18 -2.35 7.55
C ILE A 59 7.03 -3.45 6.92
N GLY A 60 8.02 -3.10 6.10
CA GLY A 60 8.99 -4.05 5.56
C GLY A 60 9.84 -4.66 6.66
N ASP A 61 10.24 -5.91 6.47
CA ASP A 61 11.16 -6.60 7.37
C ASP A 61 11.77 -7.80 6.64
N ASN A 62 12.56 -7.55 5.59
CA ASN A 62 13.17 -8.59 4.76
C ASN A 62 13.96 -9.67 5.57
N SER A 63 14.41 -9.36 6.79
CA SER A 63 15.10 -10.29 7.69
C SER A 63 14.20 -10.91 8.78
N THR A 64 12.94 -10.49 8.89
CA THR A 64 11.95 -10.92 9.89
C THR A 64 12.44 -10.77 11.34
N VAL A 65 13.07 -9.62 11.65
CA VAL A 65 13.68 -9.35 12.97
C VAL A 65 13.02 -8.19 13.72
N ARG A 66 12.16 -7.40 13.07
CA ARG A 66 11.52 -6.23 13.67
C ARG A 66 10.39 -6.68 14.61
N PRO A 67 10.50 -6.45 15.93
CA PRO A 67 9.49 -6.90 16.89
C PRO A 67 8.17 -6.11 16.80
N SER A 68 8.17 -5.02 16.03
CA SER A 68 7.03 -4.17 15.71
C SER A 68 7.35 -3.32 14.48
N VAL A 69 6.29 -2.92 13.79
CA VAL A 69 6.30 -2.01 12.64
C VAL A 69 5.56 -0.72 12.98
N THR A 70 5.69 0.33 12.18
CA THR A 70 5.03 1.62 12.44
C THR A 70 4.19 2.06 11.25
N ILE A 71 2.97 2.52 11.50
CA ILE A 71 2.17 3.23 10.51
C ILE A 71 2.07 4.69 10.94
N TYR A 72 2.50 5.60 10.08
CA TYR A 72 2.33 7.03 10.26
C TYR A 72 1.07 7.50 9.54
N ARG A 73 0.38 8.50 10.10
CA ARG A 73 -0.68 9.24 9.44
C ARG A 73 -0.31 10.71 9.33
N THR A 74 -0.61 11.32 8.20
CA THR A 74 -0.60 12.78 8.03
C THR A 74 -1.85 13.19 7.28
N VAL A 75 -2.41 14.36 7.59
CA VAL A 75 -3.47 14.95 6.74
C VAL A 75 -2.95 15.06 5.32
N GLU A 76 -3.77 14.67 4.33
CA GLU A 76 -3.39 14.75 2.91
C GLU A 76 -3.02 16.21 2.58
N PRO A 77 -1.77 16.49 2.15
CA PRO A 77 -1.38 17.84 1.81
C PRO A 77 -2.14 18.36 0.58
N ASP A 78 -2.76 19.53 0.70
CA ASP A 78 -3.49 20.19 -0.40
C ASP A 78 -2.55 20.74 -1.49
N GLN A 79 -1.26 20.88 -1.18
CA GLN A 79 -0.36 21.69 -2.00
C GLN A 79 0.04 21.05 -3.33
N ARG A 80 0.00 21.84 -4.40
CA ARG A 80 0.61 21.53 -5.70
C ARG A 80 1.80 22.47 -5.91
N GLY A 81 2.93 21.93 -6.37
CA GLY A 81 4.16 22.69 -6.60
C GLY A 81 5.41 21.89 -6.23
N LEU A 82 6.51 22.16 -6.94
CA LEU A 82 7.78 21.46 -6.78
C LEU A 82 8.70 22.03 -5.69
N ALA A 83 8.28 23.07 -4.98
CA ALA A 83 9.03 23.57 -3.84
C ALA A 83 8.96 22.54 -2.69
N ALA A 84 10.04 22.42 -1.93
CA ALA A 84 10.10 21.52 -0.78
C ALA A 84 9.11 21.96 0.30
N HIS A 85 8.15 21.10 0.61
CA HIS A 85 7.17 21.32 1.66
C HIS A 85 7.36 20.32 2.79
N ARG A 86 6.88 20.67 3.97
CA ARG A 86 6.87 19.78 5.14
C ARG A 86 5.44 19.44 5.50
N ALA A 87 5.18 18.16 5.70
CA ALA A 87 3.97 17.66 6.35
C ALA A 87 4.40 17.07 7.69
N THR A 88 3.67 17.35 8.77
CA THR A 88 3.96 16.77 10.08
C THR A 88 3.10 15.53 10.28
N VAL A 89 3.70 14.46 10.79
CA VAL A 89 2.94 13.29 11.26
C VAL A 89 1.86 13.76 12.23
N LEU A 90 0.61 13.43 11.90
CA LEU A 90 -0.55 13.63 12.76
C LEU A 90 -0.53 12.61 13.90
N ASP A 91 -0.43 11.33 13.57
CA ASP A 91 -0.43 10.20 14.51
C ASP A 91 0.55 9.11 14.05
N SER A 92 1.06 8.32 14.99
CA SER A 92 1.80 7.08 14.69
C SER A 92 1.20 5.91 15.45
N LEU A 93 1.14 4.75 14.80
CA LEU A 93 0.66 3.50 15.38
C LEU A 93 1.75 2.45 15.34
N VAL A 94 2.21 2.01 16.52
CA VAL A 94 3.15 0.89 16.63
C VAL A 94 2.38 -0.42 16.63
N VAL A 95 2.68 -1.29 15.69
CA VAL A 95 1.94 -2.53 15.45
C VAL A 95 2.84 -3.73 15.71
N ARG A 96 2.33 -4.71 16.44
CA ARG A 96 2.95 -6.04 16.56
C ARG A 96 2.09 -7.06 15.83
N TYR A 97 2.72 -8.01 15.18
CA TYR A 97 2.06 -9.23 14.71
C TYR A 97 1.97 -10.22 15.89
N PRO A 98 0.91 -11.05 15.97
CA PRO A 98 0.65 -11.88 17.15
C PRO A 98 1.67 -13.01 17.31
N ASP A 99 2.18 -13.55 16.20
CA ASP A 99 3.08 -14.70 16.18
C ASP A 99 4.49 -14.30 15.74
N GLY A 100 4.92 -13.09 16.11
CA GLY A 100 6.26 -12.56 15.82
C GLY A 100 6.39 -11.82 14.48
N PRO A 101 7.60 -11.35 14.14
CA PRO A 101 7.84 -10.46 12.99
C PRO A 101 7.32 -11.00 11.65
N ARG A 102 6.99 -10.08 10.73
CA ARG A 102 6.55 -10.37 9.35
C ARG A 102 7.10 -9.31 8.40
N ASP A 103 7.50 -9.77 7.22
CA ASP A 103 7.78 -8.92 6.06
C ASP A 103 6.47 -8.61 5.33
N ALA A 104 6.11 -7.32 5.24
CA ALA A 104 4.86 -6.88 4.65
C ALA A 104 5.04 -5.66 3.78
N GLU A 105 4.28 -5.63 2.69
CA GLU A 105 4.56 -4.74 1.54
C GLU A 105 3.35 -3.92 1.14
N ALA A 106 2.18 -4.27 1.68
CA ALA A 106 0.93 -3.74 1.22
C ALA A 106 0.07 -3.30 2.40
N LEU A 107 -0.57 -2.14 2.24
CA LEU A 107 -1.50 -1.58 3.21
C LEU A 107 -2.70 -0.97 2.49
N VAL A 108 -3.91 -1.29 2.95
CA VAL A 108 -5.13 -0.59 2.53
C VAL A 108 -5.90 -0.07 3.74
N VAL A 109 -6.65 1.00 3.53
CA VAL A 109 -7.49 1.64 4.55
C VAL A 109 -8.95 1.59 4.09
N THR A 110 -9.85 1.23 5.00
CA THR A 110 -11.29 1.25 4.73
C THR A 110 -11.88 2.64 4.99
N ASP A 111 -13.14 2.86 4.57
CA ASP A 111 -13.85 4.11 4.86
C ASP A 111 -14.03 4.40 6.36
N SER A 112 -14.04 3.34 7.18
CA SER A 112 -14.07 3.44 8.65
C SER A 112 -12.71 3.80 9.27
N GLY A 113 -11.64 3.86 8.46
CA GLY A 113 -10.27 4.12 8.91
C GLY A 113 -9.59 2.88 9.51
N ASP A 114 -10.19 1.70 9.35
CA ASP A 114 -9.54 0.43 9.70
C ASP A 114 -8.45 0.13 8.68
N VAL A 115 -7.41 -0.58 9.11
CA VAL A 115 -6.23 -0.87 8.30
C VAL A 115 -6.12 -2.37 8.08
N ALA A 116 -5.82 -2.77 6.84
CA ALA A 116 -5.36 -4.11 6.53
C ALA A 116 -3.91 -4.06 6.01
N ILE A 117 -3.02 -4.83 6.64
CA ILE A 117 -1.64 -5.06 6.18
C ILE A 117 -1.59 -6.43 5.48
N ILE A 118 -0.89 -6.55 4.36
CA ILE A 118 -0.73 -7.81 3.62
C ILE A 118 0.77 -8.14 3.52
N THR A 119 1.13 -9.38 3.89
CA THR A 119 2.52 -9.83 3.90
C THR A 119 3.07 -10.07 2.48
N LYS A 120 4.40 -9.96 2.31
CA LYS A 120 5.11 -10.21 1.05
C LYS A 120 4.90 -11.63 0.52
N GLY A 121 4.74 -12.58 1.44
CA GLY A 121 4.65 -14.01 1.15
C GLY A 121 6.01 -14.67 0.93
N ARG A 122 7.11 -14.05 1.35
CA ARG A 122 8.47 -14.59 1.17
C ARG A 122 8.73 -15.78 2.10
N GLU A 123 8.30 -15.71 3.35
CA GLU A 123 8.57 -16.74 4.38
C GLU A 123 7.44 -17.75 4.53
N SER A 124 6.22 -17.38 4.14
CA SER A 124 5.01 -18.17 4.36
C SER A 124 3.89 -17.77 3.39
N VAL A 125 2.69 -18.31 3.58
CA VAL A 125 1.51 -17.89 2.81
C VAL A 125 1.23 -16.39 2.96
N VAL A 126 0.70 -15.78 1.91
CA VAL A 126 0.28 -14.38 1.94
C VAL A 126 -0.86 -14.24 2.95
N THR A 127 -0.67 -13.39 3.96
CA THR A 127 -1.61 -13.22 5.07
C THR A 127 -2.00 -11.76 5.19
N ALA A 128 -3.30 -11.50 5.32
CA ALA A 128 -3.81 -10.18 5.66
C ALA A 128 -4.08 -10.08 7.17
N PHE A 129 -3.60 -8.99 7.77
CA PHE A 129 -3.79 -8.64 9.16
C PHE A 129 -4.64 -7.38 9.29
N TRP A 130 -5.59 -7.41 10.22
CA TRP A 130 -6.52 -6.32 10.50
C TRP A 130 -6.12 -5.53 11.73
N ILE A 131 -6.28 -4.21 11.66
CA ILE A 131 -6.10 -3.29 12.77
C ILE A 131 -7.31 -2.34 12.80
N PRO A 132 -8.10 -2.35 13.89
CA PRO A 132 -9.28 -1.50 13.96
C PRO A 132 -8.88 -0.02 14.10
N ALA A 133 -9.69 0.87 13.54
CA ALA A 133 -9.50 2.33 13.63
C ALA A 133 -9.41 2.84 15.08
N SER A 134 -10.04 2.13 16.02
CA SER A 134 -9.95 2.47 17.46
C SER A 134 -8.53 2.33 18.03
N ALA A 135 -7.64 1.57 17.39
CA ALA A 135 -6.26 1.40 17.84
C ALA A 135 -5.42 2.68 17.79
N TRP A 136 -5.82 3.67 16.98
CA TRP A 136 -5.19 4.98 16.95
C TRP A 136 -5.29 5.70 18.31
N ALA A 137 -6.30 5.40 19.15
CA ALA A 137 -6.45 6.00 20.46
C ALA A 137 -5.39 5.55 21.49
N SER A 138 -4.78 4.38 21.30
CA SER A 138 -3.71 3.85 22.17
C SER A 138 -2.31 3.99 21.57
N SER A 139 -2.20 4.39 20.30
CA SER A 139 -0.95 4.44 19.52
C SER A 139 -0.18 3.11 19.46
N GLN A 140 -0.81 2.01 19.90
CA GLN A 140 -0.26 0.66 19.89
C GLN A 140 -1.36 -0.35 19.56
N ALA A 141 -1.02 -1.35 18.75
CA ALA A 141 -1.91 -2.43 18.36
C ALA A 141 -1.19 -3.78 18.27
N VAL A 142 -1.95 -4.86 18.48
CA VAL A 142 -1.59 -6.18 17.97
C VAL A 142 -2.51 -6.46 16.80
N ALA A 143 -1.94 -6.68 15.61
CA ALA A 143 -2.72 -6.94 14.41
C ALA A 143 -3.37 -8.33 14.48
N GLN A 144 -4.54 -8.49 13.87
CA GLN A 144 -5.29 -9.74 13.88
C GLN A 144 -5.23 -10.42 12.52
N PRO A 145 -4.73 -11.66 12.38
CA PRO A 145 -4.78 -12.37 11.12
C PRO A 145 -6.24 -12.63 10.75
N ILE A 146 -6.67 -12.16 9.58
CA ILE A 146 -8.06 -12.29 9.13
C ILE A 146 -8.20 -13.12 7.87
N TRP A 147 -7.14 -13.26 7.08
CA TRP A 147 -7.23 -13.89 5.76
C TRP A 147 -5.91 -14.51 5.34
N THR A 148 -5.97 -15.73 4.84
CA THR A 148 -4.93 -16.25 3.93
C THR A 148 -5.32 -15.82 2.52
N VAL A 149 -4.63 -14.82 1.98
CA VAL A 149 -4.89 -14.31 0.63
C VAL A 149 -4.58 -15.43 -0.36
N PRO A 150 -5.49 -15.79 -1.28
CA PRO A 150 -5.32 -16.94 -2.17
C PRO A 150 -4.40 -16.59 -3.35
N ILE A 151 -3.17 -16.23 -3.02
CA ILE A 151 -2.02 -16.03 -3.89
C ILE A 151 -0.97 -17.04 -3.43
N THR A 152 -0.52 -17.91 -4.34
CA THR A 152 0.59 -18.81 -4.05
C THR A 152 1.90 -18.05 -4.29
N PRO A 153 2.65 -17.69 -3.23
CA PRO A 153 3.88 -16.95 -3.40
C PRO A 153 4.95 -17.83 -4.07
N SER A 154 5.76 -17.22 -4.93
CA SER A 154 6.86 -17.89 -5.62
C SER A 154 7.94 -16.88 -5.92
N ILE A 155 9.14 -17.08 -5.36
CA ILE A 155 10.32 -16.26 -5.68
C ILE A 155 10.71 -16.47 -7.15
N VAL A 156 10.65 -17.72 -7.62
CA VAL A 156 11.05 -18.10 -8.98
C VAL A 156 10.10 -17.51 -10.04
N ASP A 157 8.80 -17.54 -9.76
CA ASP A 157 7.79 -16.98 -10.67
C ASP A 157 7.49 -15.50 -10.39
N THR A 158 8.26 -14.84 -9.51
CA THR A 158 8.11 -13.44 -9.12
C THR A 158 6.68 -13.10 -8.68
N ARG A 159 6.10 -13.93 -7.81
CA ARG A 159 4.74 -13.77 -7.23
C ARG A 159 4.76 -13.36 -5.76
N LEU A 160 5.75 -12.56 -5.36
CA LEU A 160 5.74 -11.90 -4.06
C LEU A 160 4.88 -10.63 -4.14
N VAL A 161 4.10 -10.37 -3.10
CA VAL A 161 3.27 -9.16 -2.99
C VAL A 161 4.20 -7.95 -2.88
N THR A 162 3.81 -6.85 -3.51
CA THR A 162 4.54 -5.58 -3.47
C THR A 162 3.68 -4.41 -3.01
N ASP A 163 2.36 -4.46 -3.26
CA ASP A 163 1.43 -3.40 -2.87
C ASP A 163 -0.02 -3.87 -3.02
N ALA A 164 -0.98 -3.10 -2.49
CA ALA A 164 -2.40 -3.33 -2.70
C ALA A 164 -3.22 -2.04 -2.72
N ALA A 165 -4.32 -2.04 -3.47
CA ALA A 165 -5.23 -0.91 -3.57
C ALA A 165 -6.68 -1.34 -3.43
N LEU A 166 -7.42 -0.67 -2.53
CA LEU A 166 -8.86 -0.84 -2.39
C LEU A 166 -9.60 0.17 -3.28
N SER A 167 -10.59 -0.28 -4.03
CA SER A 167 -11.42 0.59 -4.86
C SER A 167 -12.22 1.58 -3.99
N ALA A 168 -12.58 2.74 -4.55
CA ALA A 168 -13.24 3.81 -3.81
C ALA A 168 -14.61 3.43 -3.22
N ASP A 169 -15.29 2.42 -3.78
CA ASP A 169 -16.53 1.85 -3.26
C ASP A 169 -16.31 0.65 -2.32
N ALA A 170 -15.05 0.36 -1.99
CA ALA A 170 -14.61 -0.80 -1.23
C ALA A 170 -15.15 -2.14 -1.77
N ALA A 171 -15.44 -2.23 -3.07
CA ALA A 171 -15.95 -3.46 -3.68
C ALA A 171 -14.83 -4.37 -4.19
N THR A 172 -13.68 -3.82 -4.55
CA THR A 172 -12.57 -4.56 -5.19
C THR A 172 -11.24 -4.22 -4.53
N LEU A 173 -10.57 -5.25 -4.01
CA LEU A 173 -9.18 -5.18 -3.59
C LEU A 173 -8.30 -5.68 -4.74
N ALA A 174 -7.37 -4.85 -5.21
CA ALA A 174 -6.29 -5.25 -6.09
C ALA A 174 -5.05 -5.55 -5.25
N VAL A 175 -4.50 -6.76 -5.33
CA VAL A 175 -3.22 -7.11 -4.71
C VAL A 175 -2.20 -7.31 -5.82
N ARG A 176 -1.15 -6.48 -5.79
CA ARG A 176 -0.08 -6.49 -6.78
C ARG A 176 1.04 -7.43 -6.31
N THR A 177 1.56 -8.19 -7.25
CA THR A 177 2.85 -8.89 -7.14
C THR A 177 3.78 -8.40 -8.25
N TYR A 178 5.06 -8.77 -8.21
CA TYR A 178 5.98 -8.46 -9.33
C TYR A 178 5.51 -8.97 -10.70
N ARG A 179 4.66 -10.01 -10.75
CA ARG A 179 4.21 -10.64 -11.99
C ARG A 179 2.77 -10.33 -12.37
N ALA A 180 1.89 -10.17 -11.39
CA ALA A 180 0.46 -10.14 -11.64
C ALA A 180 -0.30 -9.29 -10.61
N ILE A 181 -1.45 -8.78 -11.04
CA ILE A 181 -2.44 -8.12 -10.19
C ILE A 181 -3.61 -9.09 -9.98
N TYR A 182 -3.90 -9.39 -8.72
CA TYR A 182 -5.01 -10.23 -8.29
C TYR A 182 -6.17 -9.35 -7.86
N LEU A 183 -7.32 -9.49 -8.51
CA LEU A 183 -8.53 -8.76 -8.18
C LEU A 183 -9.45 -9.61 -7.32
N PHE A 184 -9.80 -9.09 -6.15
CA PHE A 184 -10.70 -9.72 -5.19
C PHE A 184 -11.94 -8.86 -5.05
N THR A 185 -13.06 -9.34 -5.58
CA THR A 185 -14.34 -8.66 -5.44
C THR A 185 -15.10 -9.21 -4.25
N ARG A 186 -15.70 -8.31 -3.50
CA ARG A 186 -16.61 -8.65 -2.42
C ARG A 186 -17.84 -9.32 -3.02
N THR A 187 -18.15 -10.55 -2.62
CA THR A 187 -19.43 -11.15 -3.04
C THR A 187 -20.54 -10.68 -2.09
N PRO A 188 -21.77 -10.42 -2.59
CA PRO A 188 -22.89 -10.02 -1.74
C PRO A 188 -23.21 -11.00 -0.61
N GLN A 189 -22.79 -12.27 -0.74
CA GLN A 189 -23.05 -13.33 0.24
C GLN A 189 -21.87 -13.70 1.15
N SER A 190 -20.66 -13.14 0.95
CA SER A 190 -19.46 -13.54 1.73
C SER A 190 -18.89 -12.41 2.60
N ARG A 191 -18.43 -12.81 3.79
CA ARG A 191 -17.63 -12.00 4.69
C ARG A 191 -16.26 -11.75 4.04
N TRP A 192 -16.06 -10.63 3.36
CA TRP A 192 -14.78 -9.95 3.07
C TRP A 192 -13.48 -10.75 2.74
N LEU A 193 -13.56 -12.03 2.39
CA LEU A 193 -12.42 -12.94 2.34
C LEU A 193 -12.66 -14.00 1.25
N PRO A 194 -12.64 -13.63 -0.05
CA PRO A 194 -12.92 -14.57 -1.12
C PRO A 194 -11.84 -15.67 -1.18
N ASP A 195 -12.26 -16.92 -1.37
CA ASP A 195 -11.33 -18.07 -1.46
C ASP A 195 -10.53 -18.11 -2.78
N ARG A 196 -10.86 -17.24 -3.75
CA ARG A 196 -10.17 -17.12 -5.04
C ARG A 196 -10.31 -15.71 -5.62
N PRO A 197 -9.34 -15.26 -6.44
CA PRO A 197 -9.47 -14.01 -7.16
C PRO A 197 -10.60 -14.07 -8.21
N ALA A 198 -11.30 -12.95 -8.38
CA ALA A 198 -12.25 -12.72 -9.46
C ALA A 198 -11.53 -12.55 -10.81
N GLY A 199 -10.33 -11.96 -10.79
CA GLY A 199 -9.50 -11.73 -11.97
C GLY A 199 -8.02 -11.78 -11.63
N VAL A 200 -7.20 -12.13 -12.63
CA VAL A 200 -5.73 -12.05 -12.54
C VAL A 200 -5.25 -11.38 -13.82
N CYS A 201 -4.51 -10.29 -13.69
CA CYS A 201 -3.90 -9.57 -14.80
C CYS A 201 -2.39 -9.80 -14.75
N GLU A 202 -1.83 -10.47 -15.75
CA GLU A 202 -0.39 -10.66 -15.86
C GLU A 202 0.25 -9.35 -16.35
N ILE A 203 1.15 -8.80 -15.54
CA ILE A 203 1.87 -7.55 -15.77
C ILE A 203 3.39 -7.77 -15.84
N GLY A 204 3.83 -9.04 -15.92
CA GLY A 204 5.25 -9.39 -15.97
C GLY A 204 5.96 -8.69 -17.14
N GLY A 205 7.05 -7.99 -16.84
CA GLY A 205 7.84 -7.23 -17.81
C GLY A 205 7.26 -5.87 -18.19
N LEU A 206 6.12 -5.46 -17.61
CA LEU A 206 5.57 -4.11 -17.80
C LEU A 206 6.47 -3.04 -17.16
N GLU A 207 7.03 -3.35 -16.00
CA GLU A 207 7.87 -2.47 -15.19
C GLU A 207 9.16 -3.21 -14.79
N PRO A 208 10.32 -2.51 -14.67
CA PRO A 208 11.58 -3.14 -14.28
C PRO A 208 11.52 -3.79 -12.89
N GLN A 209 10.96 -3.06 -11.92
CA GLN A 209 10.73 -3.49 -10.54
C GLN A 209 9.54 -2.70 -10.04
N GLY A 210 8.37 -3.04 -10.56
CA GLY A 210 7.19 -2.31 -10.14
C GLY A 210 6.91 -2.59 -8.65
N GLU A 211 6.46 -1.59 -7.91
CA GLU A 211 6.29 -1.65 -6.45
C GLU A 211 5.04 -0.90 -5.96
N GLY A 212 4.30 -0.20 -6.83
CA GLY A 212 3.11 0.56 -6.40
C GLY A 212 1.87 0.30 -7.24
N ILE A 213 0.69 0.39 -6.62
CA ILE A 213 -0.62 0.29 -7.26
C ILE A 213 -1.65 1.25 -6.63
N ALA A 214 -2.47 1.89 -7.44
CA ALA A 214 -3.68 2.58 -6.99
C ALA A 214 -4.80 2.48 -8.03
N TRP A 215 -6.02 2.77 -7.61
CA TRP A 215 -7.15 2.94 -8.53
C TRP A 215 -7.19 4.38 -9.05
N ALA A 216 -7.06 4.56 -10.37
CA ALA A 216 -7.22 5.84 -11.05
C ALA A 216 -8.69 6.11 -11.41
N SER A 217 -9.47 5.05 -11.63
CA SER A 217 -10.91 5.08 -11.89
C SER A 217 -11.54 3.75 -11.42
N PRO A 218 -12.86 3.54 -11.52
CA PRO A 218 -13.47 2.24 -11.23
C PRO A 218 -12.95 1.07 -12.07
N THR A 219 -12.32 1.32 -13.23
CA THR A 219 -11.83 0.28 -14.15
C THR A 219 -10.32 0.35 -14.41
N THR A 220 -9.70 1.50 -14.10
CA THR A 220 -8.31 1.79 -14.43
C THR A 220 -7.45 1.77 -13.18
N LEU A 221 -6.37 0.99 -13.23
CA LEU A 221 -5.29 0.99 -12.25
C LEU A 221 -4.16 1.89 -12.72
N VAL A 222 -3.45 2.48 -11.77
CA VAL A 222 -2.17 3.15 -11.98
C VAL A 222 -1.09 2.38 -11.23
N LEU A 223 0.03 2.13 -11.90
CA LEU A 223 1.20 1.45 -11.35
C LEU A 223 2.42 2.36 -11.37
N THR A 224 3.36 2.08 -10.47
CA THR A 224 4.68 2.70 -10.47
C THR A 224 5.75 1.70 -10.10
N SER A 225 6.99 2.05 -10.42
CA SER A 225 8.17 1.21 -10.25
C SER A 225 9.26 1.86 -9.43
N GLU A 226 10.01 1.05 -8.72
CA GLU A 226 11.34 1.46 -8.33
C GLU A 226 12.23 1.59 -9.56
N ILE A 227 13.15 2.52 -9.51
CA ILE A 227 14.16 2.69 -10.54
C ILE A 227 15.54 2.75 -9.87
N LEU A 228 16.47 1.98 -10.43
CA LEU A 228 17.89 1.94 -10.05
C LEU A 228 18.77 2.98 -10.80
N VAL A 229 18.18 3.85 -11.64
CA VAL A 229 18.90 4.78 -12.54
C VAL A 229 18.29 6.20 -12.50
N ARG A 230 19.00 7.27 -12.87
CA ARG A 230 18.60 8.69 -12.67
C ARG A 230 17.40 9.22 -13.51
N SER A 231 16.32 8.47 -13.66
CA SER A 231 15.07 8.90 -14.29
C SER A 231 13.90 8.72 -13.33
N PRO A 232 12.83 9.54 -13.42
CA PRO A 232 11.60 9.29 -12.66
C PRO A 232 11.04 7.90 -12.98
N ALA A 233 10.51 7.23 -11.96
CA ALA A 233 9.74 6.00 -12.11
C ALA A 233 8.63 6.16 -13.16
N PRO A 234 8.42 5.19 -14.07
CA PRO A 234 7.29 5.23 -14.98
C PRO A 234 5.99 5.16 -14.18
N ILE A 235 5.01 5.97 -14.60
CA ILE A 235 3.62 5.83 -14.17
C ILE A 235 2.85 5.15 -15.31
N THR A 236 2.29 3.99 -15.03
CA THR A 236 1.59 3.19 -16.05
C THR A 236 0.12 3.06 -15.71
N PHE A 237 -0.76 3.44 -16.63
CA PHE A 237 -2.20 3.22 -16.51
C PHE A 237 -2.60 1.96 -17.28
N LEU A 238 -3.38 1.09 -16.67
CA LEU A 238 -3.92 -0.09 -17.35
C LEU A 238 -5.33 -0.43 -16.88
N GLU A 239 -6.06 -1.13 -17.73
CA GLU A 239 -7.29 -1.82 -17.35
C GLU A 239 -7.01 -3.33 -17.37
N CYS A 240 -7.28 -3.99 -16.25
CA CYS A 240 -7.22 -5.45 -16.21
C CYS A 240 -8.28 -6.00 -17.17
N PRO A 241 -7.95 -6.94 -18.08
CA PRO A 241 -8.95 -7.52 -18.96
C PRO A 241 -10.12 -8.08 -18.15
N SER A 242 -11.34 -7.64 -18.47
CA SER A 242 -12.54 -8.32 -18.01
C SER A 242 -12.49 -9.75 -18.57
N ARG A 243 -12.46 -10.74 -17.68
CA ARG A 243 -12.59 -12.15 -18.09
C ARG A 243 -13.87 -12.39 -18.89
#